data_AF-A0A847EIR7-F1
#
_entry.id   AF-A0A847EIR7-F1
#
_cell.length_a   1.000
_cell.length_b   1.000
_cell.length_c   1.000
_cell.angle_alpha   90.00
_cell.angle_beta   90.00
_cell.angle_gamma   90.00
#
_symmetry.space_group_name_H-M   'P 1'
#
loop_
_entity.id
_entity.type
_entity.pdbx_description
1 polymer ?
#
loop_
_entity_poly.entity_id
_entity_poly.type
_entity_poly.pdbx_seq_one_letter_code
_entity_poly.pdbx_strand_id
1 'polypeptide(L)' 'MTWNITLIPGDGIGPEVTEATRRVLEATGIDFCWETA' A
#
# COMPACT_ATOMS: atom_id res chain seq x y z
N MET A 1 7.27 -12.98 -8.07
CA MET A 1 5.83 -13.25 -7.98
C MET A 1 5.17 -12.00 -7.47
N THR A 2 4.16 -11.53 -8.19
CA THR A 2 3.45 -10.27 -7.88
C THR A 2 2.21 -10.59 -7.05
N TRP A 3 1.98 -9.83 -5.98
CA TRP A 3 0.82 -10.02 -5.09
C TRP A 3 -0.24 -8.96 -5.35
N ASN A 4 -1.48 -9.38 -5.61
CA ASN A 4 -2.60 -8.44 -5.76
C ASN A 4 -3.11 -8.02 -4.38
N ILE A 5 -3.13 -6.72 -4.11
CA ILE A 5 -3.56 -6.15 -2.84
C ILE A 5 -4.56 -5.03 -3.11
N THR A 6 -5.73 -5.12 -2.48
CA THR A 6 -6.70 -4.02 -2.45
C THR A 6 -6.37 -3.08 -1.30
N LEU A 7 -6.03 -1.84 -1.64
CA LEU A 7 -5.79 -0.73 -0.74
C LEU A 7 -7.11 0.00 -0.48
N ILE A 8 -7.54 -0.01 0.78
CA ILE A 8 -8.69 0.75 1.24
C ILE A 8 -8.15 1.94 2.03
N PRO A 9 -8.25 3.18 1.53
CA PRO A 9 -7.77 4.35 2.25
C PRO A 9 -8.53 4.56 3.56
N GLY A 10 -7.80 4.95 4.60
CA GLY A 10 -8.41 5.46 5.83
C GLY A 10 -8.87 6.91 5.68
N ASP A 11 -9.51 7.43 6.70
CA ASP A 11 -9.89 8.85 6.82
C ASP A 11 -8.96 9.59 7.81
N GLY A 12 -9.05 10.92 7.91
CA GLY A 12 -8.17 11.73 8.73
C GLY A 12 -6.72 11.64 8.27
N ILE A 13 -5.82 11.18 9.14
CA ILE A 13 -4.39 10.93 8.81
C ILE A 13 -4.17 9.59 8.07
N GLY A 14 -5.25 8.84 7.80
CA GLY A 14 -5.21 7.53 7.16
C GLY A 14 -4.48 7.51 5.82
N PRO A 15 -4.75 8.43 4.88
CA PRO A 15 -4.06 8.46 3.58
C PRO A 15 -2.55 8.59 3.69
N GLU A 16 -2.04 9.46 4.58
CA GLU A 16 -0.62 9.67 4.79
C GLU A 16 0.07 8.44 5.40
N VAL A 17 -0.59 7.80 6.37
CA VAL A 17 -0.09 6.57 7.01
C VAL A 17 -0.09 5.40 6.01
N THR A 18 -1.13 5.29 5.19
CA THR A 18 -1.24 4.26 4.16
C THR A 18 -0.14 4.42 3.10
N GLU A 19 0.14 5.64 2.64
CA GLU A 19 1.24 5.88 1.69
C GLU A 19 2.62 5.59 2.30
N ALA A 20 2.84 5.99 3.56
CA ALA A 20 4.07 5.64 4.27
C ALA A 20 4.26 4.12 4.39
N THR A 21 3.18 3.39 4.67
CA THR A 21 3.18 1.92 4.74
C THR A 21 3.52 1.30 3.39
N ARG A 22 2.93 1.79 2.30
CA ARG A 22 3.22 1.34 0.93
C ARG A 22 4.71 1.43 0.61
N ARG A 23 5.35 2.57 0.95
CA ARG A 23 6.79 2.78 0.78
C ARG A 23 7.66 1.81 1.58
N VAL A 24 7.26 1.49 2.81
CA VAL A 24 7.97 0.49 3.64
C VAL A 24 7.86 -0.90 3.02
N LEU A 25 6.68 -1.26 2.50
CA LEU A 25 6.48 -2.54 1.82
C LEU A 25 7.31 -2.63 0.54
N GLU A 26 7.33 -1.59 -0.29
CA GLU A 26 8.16 -1.55 -1.50
C GLU A 26 9.66 -1.72 -1.20
N ALA A 27 10.14 -1.20 -0.06
CA ALA A 27 11.53 -1.37 0.37
C ALA A 27 11.91 -2.82 0.69
N THR A 28 10.94 -3.73 0.84
CA THR A 28 11.20 -5.17 1.03
C THR A 28 11.64 -5.88 -0.26
N GLY A 29 11.48 -5.24 -1.42
CA GLY A 29 11.77 -5.84 -2.73
C GLY A 29 10.73 -6.86 -3.21
N ILE A 30 9.63 -7.01 -2.46
CA ILE A 30 8.46 -7.78 -2.90
C ILE A 30 7.69 -6.97 -3.94
N ASP A 31 7.22 -7.64 -4.99
CA ASP A 31 6.44 -7.03 -6.05
C ASP A 31 4.95 -7.03 -5.71
N PHE A 32 4.33 -5.84 -5.74
CA PHE A 32 2.93 -5.62 -5.32
C PHE A 32 2.13 -4.98 -6.45
N CYS A 33 0.95 -5.53 -6.72
CA CYS A 33 -0.06 -4.95 -7.60
C CYS A 33 -1.16 -4.32 -6.74
N TRP A 34 -1.16 -2.99 -6.66
CA TRP A 34 -2.10 -2.24 -5.83
C TRP A 34 -3.36 -1.90 -6.63
N GLU A 35 -4.51 -2.30 -6.10
CA GLU A 35 -5.82 -1.82 -6.52
C GLU A 35 -6.35 -0.89 -5.42
N THR A 36 -6.72 0.34 -5.74
CA THR A 36 -7.35 1.23 -4.75
C THR A 36 -8.87 1.17 -4.89
N ALA A 37 -9.57 0.96 -3.78
CA ALA A 37 -11.03 0.91 -3.71
C ALA A 37 -11.68 2.30 -3.76
#